data_AF-A0AAD7DKB0-F1
#
_entry.id   AF-A0AAD7DKB0-F1
#
_cell.length_a   1.000
_cell.length_b   1.000
_cell.length_c   1.000
_cell.angle_alpha   90.00
_cell.angle_beta   90.00
_cell.angle_gamma   90.00
#
_symmetry.space_group_name_H-M   'P 1'
#
loop_
_entity.id
_entity.type
_entity.pdbx_description
1 polymer ?
#
loop_
_entity_poly.entity_id
_entity_poly.type
_entity_poly.pdbx_seq_one_letter_code
_entity_poly.pdbx_strand_id
1 'polypeptide(L)'
;EYGSEYPGVNSRGVHGRNLPFYFWPVVWEENDLNYNSNTSYLYGPSNDTSRPGGALQFSVSTSNSTTATPITLWVSTDETTLIDLLTFINTNCSFASTSTMGTPFGPGEIPHPEEAVQYYRARSVVLGLEGYNNTAIFSAGYMTDVLLPTVDNTLLDCANQMIGRAVPLVKTSSNSAKNIASICVG
;
A
#
# COMPACT_ATOMS: atom_id res chain seq x y z
N GLU A 1 3.95 12.93 10.15
CA GLU A 1 4.56 12.75 8.82
C GLU A 1 4.42 11.29 8.43
N TYR A 2 3.59 10.98 7.43
CA TYR A 2 3.60 9.66 6.79
C TYR A 2 4.89 9.53 5.96
N GLY A 3 5.94 9.15 6.70
CA GLY A 3 7.32 9.10 6.27
C GLY A 3 7.54 8.04 5.20
N SER A 4 8.63 8.20 4.47
CA SER A 4 9.05 7.35 3.34
C SER A 4 9.23 5.85 3.63
N GLU A 5 8.94 5.40 4.85
CA GLU A 5 9.22 4.06 5.40
C GLU A 5 10.66 3.58 5.28
N TYR A 6 11.57 4.47 4.90
CA TYR A 6 12.98 4.31 5.16
C TYR A 6 13.26 4.82 6.58
N PRO A 7 13.64 3.93 7.51
CA PRO A 7 14.02 4.35 8.85
C PRO A 7 15.10 5.43 8.77
N GLY A 8 14.86 6.58 9.40
CA GLY A 8 15.83 7.68 9.50
C GLY A 8 15.94 8.61 8.29
N VAL A 9 15.02 8.56 7.31
CA VAL A 9 15.07 9.45 6.14
C VAL A 9 13.78 10.26 5.93
N ASN A 10 13.91 11.58 5.99
CA ASN A 10 12.84 12.55 5.78
C ASN A 10 12.84 13.07 4.33
N SER A 11 12.55 12.21 3.36
CA SER A 11 12.38 12.66 1.95
C SER A 11 11.28 11.86 1.26
N ARG A 12 10.52 12.51 0.37
CA ARG A 12 9.45 11.91 -0.42
C ARG A 12 10.05 11.15 -1.60
N GLY A 13 9.86 9.85 -1.65
CA GLY A 13 10.23 9.02 -2.80
C GLY A 13 11.31 7.98 -2.53
N VAL A 14 11.49 7.12 -3.53
CA VAL A 14 12.35 5.93 -3.53
C VAL A 14 13.59 6.10 -4.42
N HIS A 15 13.72 7.23 -5.13
CA HIS A 15 14.83 7.49 -6.05
C HIS A 15 16.19 7.46 -5.32
N GLY A 16 17.14 6.71 -5.88
CA GLY A 16 18.49 6.58 -5.34
C GLY A 16 18.58 5.80 -4.03
N ARG A 17 17.53 5.05 -3.65
CA ARG A 17 17.50 4.27 -2.41
C ARG A 17 17.58 2.78 -2.70
N ASN A 18 18.36 2.08 -1.87
CA ASN A 18 18.36 0.62 -1.86
C ASN A 18 17.01 0.15 -1.33
N LEU A 19 16.30 -0.70 -2.08
CA LEU A 19 15.08 -1.32 -1.57
C LEU A 19 15.44 -2.19 -0.36
N PRO A 20 14.93 -1.90 0.85
CA PRO A 20 15.14 -2.76 2.01
C PRO A 20 14.32 -4.06 1.91
N PHE A 21 13.48 -4.19 0.87
CA PHE A 21 12.50 -5.25 0.68
C PHE A 21 12.61 -5.87 -0.71
N TYR A 22 12.14 -7.11 -0.86
CA TYR A 22 12.14 -7.84 -2.15
C TYR A 22 11.16 -7.23 -3.18
N PHE A 23 10.13 -6.54 -2.71
CA PHE A 23 9.03 -6.03 -3.54
C PHE A 23 9.29 -4.61 -4.00
N TRP A 24 8.84 -4.31 -5.22
CA TRP A 24 8.97 -2.97 -5.79
C TRP A 24 7.92 -2.03 -5.21
N PRO A 25 8.18 -0.70 -5.21
CA PRO A 25 7.20 0.27 -4.78
C PRO A 25 5.97 0.31 -5.70
N VAL A 26 4.84 0.71 -5.12
CA VAL A 26 3.63 1.10 -5.85
C VAL A 26 3.96 2.29 -6.74
N VAL A 27 3.50 2.23 -7.99
CA VAL A 27 3.75 3.23 -9.01
C VAL A 27 2.45 3.90 -9.39
N TRP A 28 2.42 5.23 -9.25
CA TRP A 28 1.30 6.07 -9.66
C TRP A 28 1.55 6.55 -11.09
N GLU A 29 0.65 6.21 -12.02
CA GLU A 29 0.84 6.47 -13.47
C GLU A 29 0.15 7.75 -13.97
N GLU A 30 -0.75 8.34 -13.19
CA GLU A 30 -1.37 9.62 -13.55
C GLU A 30 -0.34 10.77 -13.50
N ASN A 31 -0.62 11.85 -14.24
CA ASN A 31 0.23 13.02 -14.55
C ASN A 31 0.69 13.83 -13.33
N ASP A 32 1.37 13.19 -12.41
CA ASP A 32 1.76 13.75 -11.14
C ASP A 32 3.14 14.36 -11.28
N LEU A 33 3.15 15.57 -11.84
CA LEU A 33 4.34 16.39 -12.07
C LEU A 33 5.15 16.64 -10.78
N ASN A 34 4.64 16.30 -9.59
CA ASN A 34 5.33 16.50 -8.32
C ASN A 34 5.32 15.32 -7.34
N TYR A 35 4.38 14.37 -7.41
CA TYR A 35 4.31 13.33 -6.37
C TYR A 35 5.22 12.12 -6.60
N ASN A 36 5.50 11.71 -7.84
CA ASN A 36 6.26 10.48 -8.05
C ASN A 36 6.77 10.30 -9.49
N SER A 37 7.05 11.39 -10.21
CA SER A 37 7.43 11.45 -11.63
C SER A 37 8.64 10.60 -12.05
N ASN A 38 9.25 9.85 -11.11
CA ASN A 38 10.38 8.97 -11.36
C ASN A 38 10.16 7.51 -10.94
N THR A 39 9.01 7.13 -10.36
CA THR A 39 8.84 5.74 -9.90
C THR A 39 8.57 4.75 -11.01
N SER A 40 7.73 5.10 -11.99
CA SER A 40 7.54 4.28 -13.20
C SER A 40 8.81 4.19 -14.03
N TYR A 41 9.60 5.27 -14.08
CA TYR A 41 10.89 5.29 -14.75
C TYR A 41 11.92 4.35 -14.09
N LEU A 42 11.92 4.25 -12.76
CA LEU A 42 12.87 3.43 -12.01
C LEU A 42 12.44 1.97 -11.83
N TYR A 43 11.13 1.71 -11.75
CA TYR A 43 10.55 0.42 -11.38
C TYR A 43 9.53 -0.09 -12.42
N GLY A 44 9.52 0.45 -13.62
CA GLY A 44 8.61 0.06 -14.69
C GLY A 44 7.15 0.50 -14.46
N PRO A 45 6.27 0.28 -15.44
CA PRO A 45 4.84 0.57 -15.31
C PRO A 45 4.14 -0.36 -14.30
N SER A 46 2.93 0.00 -13.90
CA SER A 46 2.08 -0.76 -12.96
C SER A 46 1.79 -2.17 -13.47
N ASN A 47 1.65 -2.33 -14.78
CA ASN A 47 1.37 -3.60 -15.46
C ASN A 47 2.62 -4.44 -15.77
N ASP A 48 3.80 -4.05 -15.27
CA ASP A 48 5.04 -4.78 -15.50
C ASP A 48 5.04 -6.13 -14.76
N THR A 49 4.91 -7.23 -15.50
CA THR A 49 4.91 -8.60 -14.95
C THR A 49 6.29 -9.10 -14.54
N SER A 50 7.37 -8.37 -14.89
CA SER A 50 8.74 -8.70 -14.45
C SER A 50 9.01 -8.28 -13.00
N ARG A 51 8.11 -7.50 -12.41
CA ARG A 51 8.10 -7.15 -10.98
C ARG A 51 8.14 -8.43 -10.12
N PRO A 52 8.97 -8.46 -9.05
CA PRO A 52 8.87 -9.50 -8.04
C PRO A 52 7.45 -9.56 -7.48
N GLY A 53 6.82 -10.73 -7.61
CA GLY A 53 5.44 -10.95 -7.19
C GLY A 53 4.36 -10.57 -8.22
N GLY A 54 4.76 -10.16 -9.44
CA GLY A 54 3.86 -9.86 -10.54
C GLY A 54 3.51 -8.38 -10.67
N ALA A 55 2.65 -8.08 -11.65
CA ALA A 55 2.15 -6.73 -11.85
C ALA A 55 1.43 -6.21 -10.61
N LEU A 56 1.38 -4.88 -10.46
CA LEU A 56 0.54 -4.29 -9.42
C LEU A 56 -0.91 -4.67 -9.67
N GLN A 57 -1.59 -5.03 -8.59
CA GLN A 57 -3.02 -5.28 -8.53
C GLN A 57 -3.61 -4.48 -7.37
N PHE A 58 -4.94 -4.41 -7.32
CA PHE A 58 -5.60 -3.88 -6.15
C PHE A 58 -6.86 -4.66 -5.82
N SER A 59 -7.31 -4.50 -4.59
CA SER A 59 -8.57 -5.03 -4.11
C SER A 59 -9.42 -3.94 -3.54
N VAL A 60 -10.72 -4.14 -3.55
CA VAL A 60 -11.72 -3.25 -2.98
C VAL A 60 -12.52 -4.05 -1.98
N SER A 61 -12.66 -3.54 -0.77
CA SER A 61 -13.42 -4.16 0.31
C SER A 61 -14.35 -3.15 0.95
N THR A 62 -15.62 -3.51 1.09
CA THR A 62 -16.64 -2.64 1.71
C THR A 62 -16.93 -3.09 3.13
N SER A 63 -17.16 -2.13 4.03
CA SER A 63 -17.49 -2.43 5.42
C SER A 63 -18.90 -3.01 5.53
N ASN A 64 -19.09 -3.91 6.49
CA ASN A 64 -20.41 -4.45 6.87
C ASN A 64 -21.01 -3.72 8.08
N SER A 65 -20.44 -2.59 8.46
CA SER A 65 -20.85 -1.87 9.66
C SER A 65 -22.22 -1.24 9.47
N THR A 66 -23.13 -1.55 10.40
CA THR A 66 -24.46 -0.95 10.50
C THR A 66 -24.51 0.18 11.53
N THR A 67 -23.44 0.36 12.29
CA THR A 67 -23.35 1.30 13.42
C THR A 67 -22.42 2.49 13.14
N ALA A 68 -21.54 2.39 12.15
CA ALA A 68 -20.67 3.48 11.69
C ALA A 68 -20.99 3.84 10.24
N THR A 69 -20.48 4.98 9.77
CA THR A 69 -20.52 5.35 8.35
C THR A 69 -19.82 4.25 7.54
N PRO A 70 -20.51 3.58 6.60
CA PRO A 70 -19.90 2.55 5.77
C PRO A 70 -18.73 3.12 4.96
N ILE A 71 -17.71 2.30 4.75
CA ILE A 71 -16.52 2.69 3.98
C ILE A 71 -16.15 1.64 2.96
N THR A 72 -15.47 2.10 1.92
CA THR A 72 -14.76 1.25 0.98
C THR A 72 -13.27 1.45 1.19
N LEU A 73 -12.57 0.37 1.52
CA LEU A 73 -11.12 0.32 1.60
C LEU A 73 -10.58 -0.31 0.33
N TRP A 74 -9.42 0.13 -0.10
CA TRP A 74 -8.67 -0.55 -1.15
C TRP A 74 -7.24 -0.81 -0.70
N VAL A 75 -6.68 -1.91 -1.20
CA VAL A 75 -5.29 -2.29 -0.95
C VAL A 75 -4.63 -2.58 -2.28
N SER A 76 -3.47 -1.98 -2.53
CA SER A 76 -2.69 -2.22 -3.75
C SER A 76 -1.25 -2.64 -3.43
N THR A 77 -0.78 -3.67 -4.15
CA THR A 77 0.56 -4.25 -4.09
C THR A 77 0.77 -5.20 -5.29
N ASP A 78 1.87 -5.94 -5.36
CA ASP A 78 2.06 -6.98 -6.38
C ASP A 78 1.04 -8.12 -6.23
N GLU A 79 0.72 -8.79 -7.33
CA GLU A 79 -0.28 -9.85 -7.41
C GLU A 79 -0.14 -10.93 -6.33
N THR A 80 1.07 -11.46 -6.13
CA THR A 80 1.29 -12.53 -5.15
C THR A 80 1.09 -12.06 -3.71
N THR A 81 1.65 -10.91 -3.37
CA THR A 81 1.47 -10.30 -2.04
C THR A 81 0.01 -9.96 -1.80
N LEU A 82 -0.73 -9.49 -2.81
CA LEU A 82 -2.13 -9.14 -2.68
C LEU A 82 -2.99 -10.37 -2.34
N ILE A 83 -2.78 -11.49 -3.02
CA ILE A 83 -3.51 -12.75 -2.77
C ILE A 83 -3.29 -13.23 -1.33
N ASP A 84 -2.03 -13.25 -0.88
CA ASP A 84 -1.69 -13.69 0.47
C ASP A 84 -2.24 -12.74 1.53
N LEU A 85 -2.12 -11.43 1.28
CA LEU A 85 -2.58 -10.39 2.18
C LEU A 85 -4.11 -10.40 2.31
N LEU A 86 -4.84 -10.57 1.21
CA LEU A 86 -6.31 -10.68 1.24
C LEU A 86 -6.78 -11.88 2.04
N THR A 87 -6.11 -13.03 1.89
CA THR A 87 -6.41 -14.22 2.69
C THR A 87 -6.27 -13.91 4.18
N PHE A 88 -5.19 -13.21 4.56
CA PHE A 88 -4.94 -12.85 5.96
C PHE A 88 -5.91 -11.81 6.50
N ILE A 89 -6.18 -10.73 5.75
CA ILE A 89 -7.11 -9.66 6.14
C ILE A 89 -8.54 -10.21 6.22
N ASN A 90 -9.03 -10.96 5.23
CA ASN A 90 -10.40 -11.48 5.23
C ASN A 90 -10.66 -12.51 6.34
N THR A 91 -9.62 -13.16 6.85
CA THR A 91 -9.74 -14.10 7.99
C THR A 91 -9.82 -13.36 9.33
N ASN A 92 -9.26 -12.15 9.42
CA ASN A 92 -9.14 -11.40 10.68
C ASN A 92 -10.06 -10.18 10.78
N CYS A 93 -10.50 -9.63 9.64
CA CYS A 93 -11.34 -8.43 9.54
C CYS A 93 -12.69 -8.78 8.90
N SER A 94 -13.74 -8.10 9.36
CA SER A 94 -15.11 -8.33 8.89
C SER A 94 -15.50 -7.36 7.79
N PHE A 95 -15.51 -7.84 6.55
CA PHE A 95 -16.02 -7.08 5.39
C PHE A 95 -17.42 -7.53 4.99
N ALA A 96 -18.17 -6.67 4.30
CA ALA A 96 -19.41 -7.05 3.62
C ALA A 96 -19.11 -7.80 2.32
N SER A 97 -18.13 -7.30 1.57
CA SER A 97 -17.65 -7.90 0.34
C SER A 97 -16.23 -7.46 0.06
N THR A 98 -15.49 -8.32 -0.65
CA THR A 98 -14.14 -8.05 -1.15
C THR A 98 -14.06 -8.52 -2.60
N SER A 99 -13.53 -7.68 -3.48
CA SER A 99 -13.29 -8.00 -4.89
C SER A 99 -11.86 -7.63 -5.27
N THR A 100 -11.16 -8.55 -5.91
CA THR A 100 -9.87 -8.28 -6.59
C THR A 100 -10.13 -7.63 -7.94
N MET A 101 -9.42 -6.55 -8.20
CA MET A 101 -9.47 -5.77 -9.42
C MET A 101 -8.13 -5.91 -10.16
N GLY A 102 -8.13 -5.61 -11.46
CA GLY A 102 -6.97 -5.76 -12.34
C GLY A 102 -5.86 -4.73 -12.08
N THR A 103 -5.13 -4.38 -13.13
CA THR A 103 -4.05 -3.39 -13.06
C THR A 103 -4.59 -2.05 -12.53
N PRO A 104 -4.07 -1.55 -11.41
CA PRO A 104 -4.51 -0.29 -10.82
C PRO A 104 -4.11 0.90 -11.68
N PHE A 105 -4.75 2.05 -11.44
CA PHE A 105 -4.36 3.38 -11.96
C PHE A 105 -4.77 3.68 -13.42
N GLY A 106 -5.95 3.22 -13.84
CA GLY A 106 -6.62 3.69 -15.05
C GLY A 106 -7.25 5.08 -14.86
N PRO A 107 -7.42 5.87 -15.95
CA PRO A 107 -8.03 7.20 -15.84
C PRO A 107 -9.48 7.10 -15.35
N GLY A 108 -9.74 7.69 -14.17
CA GLY A 108 -11.05 7.65 -13.52
C GLY A 108 -11.34 6.36 -12.75
N GLU A 109 -10.33 5.51 -12.55
CA GLU A 109 -10.44 4.28 -11.77
C GLU A 109 -9.64 4.40 -10.46
N ILE A 110 -10.25 3.93 -9.37
CA ILE A 110 -9.55 3.67 -8.10
C ILE A 110 -8.44 2.65 -8.40
N PRO A 111 -7.24 2.78 -7.81
CA PRO A 111 -6.90 3.67 -6.70
C PRO A 111 -6.40 5.06 -7.11
N HIS A 112 -6.78 6.10 -6.36
CA HIS A 112 -6.23 7.46 -6.50
C HIS A 112 -5.17 7.75 -5.41
N PRO A 113 -4.08 8.48 -5.72
CA PRO A 113 -3.03 8.76 -4.74
C PRO A 113 -3.55 9.54 -3.52
N GLU A 114 -4.43 10.52 -3.70
CA GLU A 114 -5.03 11.32 -2.62
C GLU A 114 -5.88 10.52 -1.63
N GLU A 115 -6.32 9.32 -2.02
CA GLU A 115 -7.07 8.39 -1.17
C GLU A 115 -6.15 7.50 -0.31
N ALA A 116 -4.83 7.56 -0.52
CA ALA A 116 -3.88 6.77 0.24
C ALA A 116 -3.86 7.20 1.72
N VAL A 117 -4.18 6.25 2.59
CA VAL A 117 -4.19 6.43 4.05
C VAL A 117 -2.84 6.07 4.65
N GLN A 118 -2.26 4.95 4.23
CA GLN A 118 -1.02 4.44 4.79
C GLN A 118 -0.26 3.62 3.75
N TYR A 119 1.05 3.85 3.67
CA TYR A 119 1.97 3.02 2.91
C TYR A 119 2.64 2.00 3.85
N TYR A 120 3.16 0.90 3.30
CA TYR A 120 3.91 -0.10 4.08
C TYR A 120 5.12 -0.60 3.30
N ARG A 121 6.19 -0.87 4.06
CA ARG A 121 7.46 -1.44 3.59
C ARG A 121 8.05 -0.70 2.39
N ALA A 122 8.47 0.54 2.59
CA ALA A 122 9.03 1.40 1.54
C ALA A 122 8.07 1.57 0.35
N ARG A 123 6.78 1.70 0.65
CA ARG A 123 5.68 1.91 -0.31
C ARG A 123 5.42 0.75 -1.27
N SER A 124 5.79 -0.48 -0.92
CA SER A 124 5.44 -1.68 -1.70
C SER A 124 3.98 -2.11 -1.53
N VAL A 125 3.34 -1.65 -0.45
CA VAL A 125 1.90 -1.83 -0.21
C VAL A 125 1.31 -0.48 0.15
N VAL A 126 0.07 -0.24 -0.29
CA VAL A 126 -0.71 0.93 0.10
C VAL A 126 -2.11 0.50 0.52
N LEU A 127 -2.58 1.08 1.61
CA LEU A 127 -3.98 1.05 2.05
C LEU A 127 -4.57 2.43 1.75
N GLY A 128 -5.73 2.44 1.12
CA GLY A 128 -6.50 3.65 0.90
C GLY A 128 -7.96 3.52 1.25
N LEU A 129 -8.63 4.68 1.27
CA LEU A 129 -10.01 4.87 1.66
C LEU A 129 -10.70 5.66 0.56
N GLU A 130 -11.71 5.06 -0.07
CA GLU A 130 -12.50 5.71 -1.12
C GLU A 130 -13.12 7.01 -0.61
N GLY A 131 -12.98 8.10 -1.37
CA GLY A 131 -13.47 9.42 -1.02
C GLY A 131 -12.61 10.19 0.00
N TYR A 132 -11.51 9.62 0.49
CA TYR A 132 -10.50 10.39 1.20
C TYR A 132 -9.73 11.29 0.23
N ASN A 133 -9.49 12.54 0.60
CA ASN A 133 -8.83 13.50 -0.27
C ASN A 133 -7.73 14.23 0.48
N ASN A 134 -6.53 13.65 0.47
CA ASN A 134 -5.33 14.25 1.05
C ASN A 134 -4.50 14.98 -0.01
N THR A 135 -4.88 16.21 -0.33
CA THR A 135 -4.12 17.05 -1.27
C THR A 135 -2.69 17.36 -0.82
N ALA A 136 -2.33 17.13 0.45
CA ALA A 136 -0.97 17.24 0.95
C ALA A 136 0.01 16.31 0.23
N ILE A 137 -0.51 15.24 -0.40
CA ILE A 137 0.26 14.28 -1.17
C ILE A 137 0.97 14.94 -2.36
N PHE A 138 0.29 15.85 -3.05
CA PHE A 138 0.82 16.59 -4.21
C PHE A 138 1.74 17.77 -3.82
N SER A 139 1.89 18.05 -2.53
CA SER A 139 2.78 19.11 -2.05
C SER A 139 4.22 18.61 -1.90
N ALA A 140 5.18 19.52 -2.09
CA ALA A 140 6.60 19.25 -1.86
C ALA A 140 6.99 19.14 -0.36
N GLY A 141 6.08 18.73 0.53
CA GLY A 141 6.35 18.51 1.95
C GLY A 141 5.96 19.65 2.88
N TYR A 142 5.33 20.71 2.36
CA TYR A 142 4.97 21.89 3.15
C TYR A 142 3.54 21.84 3.70
N MET A 143 2.72 20.91 3.24
CA MET A 143 1.35 20.75 3.70
C MET A 143 1.23 19.57 4.69
N THR A 144 0.43 19.78 5.73
CA THR A 144 0.03 18.75 6.68
C THR A 144 -1.05 17.87 6.08
N ASP A 145 -1.02 16.58 6.39
CA ASP A 145 -2.02 15.62 5.93
C ASP A 145 -3.43 15.99 6.42
N VAL A 146 -4.41 15.79 5.55
CA VAL A 146 -5.83 15.98 5.88
C VAL A 146 -6.26 14.94 6.91
N LEU A 147 -6.98 15.35 7.96
CA LEU A 147 -7.48 14.40 8.96
C LEU A 147 -8.42 13.37 8.30
N LEU A 148 -8.31 12.12 8.75
CA LEU A 148 -9.23 11.07 8.31
C LEU A 148 -10.68 11.44 8.67
N PRO A 149 -11.64 11.17 7.78
CA PRO A 149 -13.06 11.39 8.07
C PRO A 149 -13.55 10.49 9.20
N THR A 150 -14.67 10.86 9.83
CA THR A 150 -15.33 10.00 10.81
C THR A 150 -15.95 8.78 10.13
N VAL A 151 -15.27 7.65 10.21
CA VAL A 151 -15.60 6.40 9.51
C VAL A 151 -15.64 5.19 10.44
N ASP A 152 -15.90 4.01 9.90
CA ASP A 152 -15.66 2.73 10.57
C ASP A 152 -14.18 2.52 10.90
N ASN A 153 -13.75 3.12 12.01
CA ASN A 153 -12.39 3.01 12.52
C ASN A 153 -12.04 1.58 12.93
N THR A 154 -13.01 0.73 13.25
CA THR A 154 -12.74 -0.67 13.64
C THR A 154 -12.22 -1.44 12.44
N LEU A 155 -12.86 -1.29 11.29
CA LEU A 155 -12.41 -1.92 10.07
C LEU A 155 -11.09 -1.35 9.56
N LEU A 156 -10.98 -0.01 9.55
CA LEU A 156 -9.78 0.67 9.10
C LEU A 156 -8.56 0.27 9.95
N ASP A 157 -8.71 0.22 11.27
CA ASP A 157 -7.65 -0.19 12.18
C ASP A 157 -7.32 -1.69 12.03
N CYS A 158 -8.32 -2.55 11.86
CA CYS A 158 -8.10 -3.97 11.60
C CYS A 158 -7.26 -4.17 10.33
N ALA A 159 -7.66 -3.56 9.21
CA ALA A 159 -6.92 -3.65 7.96
C ALA A 159 -5.49 -3.12 8.12
N ASN A 160 -5.33 -1.94 8.74
CA ASN A 160 -4.03 -1.33 8.98
C ASN A 160 -3.09 -2.23 9.81
N GLN A 161 -3.59 -2.83 10.89
CA GLN A 161 -2.82 -3.74 11.71
C GLN A 161 -2.45 -5.05 10.97
N MET A 162 -3.39 -5.63 10.22
CA MET A 162 -3.15 -6.88 9.50
C MET A 162 -2.13 -6.71 8.39
N ILE A 163 -2.18 -5.60 7.64
CA ILE A 163 -1.18 -5.25 6.63
C ILE A 163 0.19 -5.05 7.31
N GLY A 164 0.25 -4.24 8.36
CA GLY A 164 1.51 -3.98 9.07
C GLY A 164 2.22 -5.23 9.60
N ARG A 165 1.44 -6.28 9.92
CA ARG A 165 1.94 -7.60 10.38
C ARG A 165 2.29 -8.56 9.25
N ALA A 166 1.45 -8.62 8.22
CA ALA A 166 1.57 -9.62 7.16
C ALA A 166 2.61 -9.26 6.10
N VAL A 167 2.81 -7.96 5.83
CA VAL A 167 3.74 -7.58 4.76
C VAL A 167 5.19 -7.93 5.17
N PRO A 168 5.88 -8.79 4.42
CA PRO A 168 7.17 -9.36 4.81
C PRO A 168 8.23 -8.31 5.15
N LEU A 169 9.02 -8.60 6.19
CA LEU A 169 10.25 -7.89 6.53
C LEU A 169 11.45 -8.72 6.07
N VAL A 170 12.20 -8.22 5.09
CA VAL A 170 13.48 -8.83 4.74
C VAL A 170 14.54 -8.25 5.67
N LYS A 171 15.09 -9.06 6.56
CA LYS A 171 16.35 -8.71 7.24
C LYS A 171 17.49 -9.03 6.30
N THR A 172 18.19 -8.02 5.81
CA THR A 172 19.49 -8.24 5.16
C THR A 172 20.49 -8.64 6.26
N SER A 173 20.79 -9.93 6.36
CA SER A 173 21.82 -10.41 7.27
C SER A 173 23.19 -10.02 6.73
N SER A 174 23.77 -8.93 7.22
CA SER A 174 25.21 -8.73 7.19
C SER A 174 25.85 -9.77 8.11
N ASN A 175 26.25 -10.90 7.52
CA ASN A 175 27.08 -11.97 8.06
C ASN A 175 26.79 -12.51 9.48
N SER A 176 26.38 -13.78 9.49
CA SER A 176 26.58 -14.77 10.57
C SER A 176 25.82 -14.56 11.89
N ALA A 177 24.56 -14.99 11.91
CA ALA A 177 24.10 -16.02 12.86
C ALA A 177 22.72 -16.52 12.45
N LYS A 178 22.59 -17.85 12.35
CA LYS A 178 21.35 -18.63 12.20
C LYS A 178 20.18 -17.98 12.95
N ASN A 179 19.16 -17.49 12.24
CA ASN A 179 17.82 -17.30 12.77
C ASN A 179 16.81 -17.30 11.61
N ILE A 180 16.32 -18.51 11.34
CA ILE A 180 15.01 -18.91 10.80
C ILE A 180 14.12 -17.72 10.39
N ALA A 181 14.06 -17.44 9.08
CA ALA A 181 12.86 -16.86 8.49
C ALA A 181 11.87 -18.02 8.30
N SER A 182 10.85 -18.09 9.14
CA SER A 182 9.79 -19.09 8.95
C SER A 182 8.92 -18.64 7.78
N ILE A 183 9.14 -19.28 6.64
CA ILE A 183 8.06 -19.57 5.69
C ILE A 183 7.17 -20.60 6.40
N CYS A 184 5.92 -20.26 6.66
CA CYS A 184 4.87 -21.26 6.81
C CYS A 184 4.07 -21.21 5.52
N VAL A 185 4.58 -21.92 4.51
CA VAL A 185 3.76 -22.51 3.46
C VAL A 185 3.64 -23.99 3.89
N GLY A 186 2.42 -24.50 3.93
CA GLY A 186 2.05 -25.77 4.58
C GLY A 186 2.89 -26.99 4.24
#